data_AF-A0A6A6K0I2-F1
#
_entry.id   AF-A0A6A6K0I2-F1
#
_cell.length_a   1.000
_cell.length_b   1.000
_cell.length_c   1.000
_cell.angle_alpha   90.00
_cell.angle_beta   90.00
_cell.angle_gamma   90.00
#
_symmetry.space_group_name_H-M   'P 1'
#
loop_
_entity.id
_entity.type
_entity.pdbx_description
1 polymer ?
#
loop_
_entity_poly.entity_id
_entity_poly.type
_entity_poly.pdbx_seq_one_letter_code
_entity_poly.pdbx_strand_id
1 'polypeptide(L)'
;MAFYIISTLFTILYGVLLLPVRLPTKGQFIVASAHQSPLETLILYAELRHVVTVLKKELKTLPMIGMGLMALKMVFVDRDKKIAALRKMVQECEMRIKEGRTLVLFPEGTTRRHDNTESRLHRGVAAVYSKVSLPVVPVVLDTGRYWPGDIFTLSKKKGKAKIKILPAIAPGWTRKSL
;
A
#
# COMPACT_ATOMS: atom_id res chain seq x y z
N MET A 1 8.43 13.73 11.54
CA MET A 1 7.77 13.83 12.85
C MET A 1 6.76 12.69 13.03
N ALA A 2 5.83 12.49 12.10
CA ALA A 2 4.88 11.36 12.13
C ALA A 2 5.55 9.97 12.20
N PHE A 3 6.62 9.72 11.42
CA PHE A 3 7.41 8.49 11.49
C PHE A 3 7.78 8.07 12.92
N TYR A 4 8.40 8.99 13.66
CA TYR A 4 8.96 8.70 14.98
C TYR A 4 7.86 8.48 16.02
N ILE A 5 6.72 9.15 15.89
CA ILE A 5 5.56 8.91 16.75
C ILE A 5 5.02 7.50 16.51
N ILE A 6 4.86 7.09 15.24
CA ILE A 6 4.37 5.75 14.90
C ILE A 6 5.38 4.69 15.32
N SER A 7 6.66 4.86 15.00
CA SER A 7 7.71 3.93 15.43
C SER A 7 7.75 3.78 16.94
N THR A 8 7.63 4.86 17.69
CA THR A 8 7.62 4.84 19.16
C THR A 8 6.36 4.16 19.70
N LEU A 9 5.17 4.52 19.18
CA LEU A 9 3.90 3.90 19.54
C LEU A 9 3.90 2.39 19.28
N PHE A 10 4.42 1.97 18.12
CA PHE A 10 4.53 0.55 17.76
C PHE A 10 5.57 -0.20 18.59
N THR A 11 6.66 0.47 18.96
CA THR A 11 7.65 -0.10 19.88
C THR A 11 7.03 -0.33 21.26
N ILE A 12 6.28 0.64 21.77
CA ILE A 12 5.63 0.57 23.09
C ILE A 12 4.51 -0.48 23.10
N LEU A 13 3.59 -0.42 22.14
CA LEU A 13 2.39 -1.27 22.14
C LEU A 13 2.67 -2.71 21.70
N TYR A 14 3.61 -2.90 20.77
CA TYR A 14 3.79 -4.18 20.08
C TYR A 14 5.24 -4.68 20.08
N GLY A 15 6.18 -3.93 20.65
CA GLY A 15 7.60 -4.30 20.66
C GLY A 15 8.22 -4.36 19.27
N VAL A 16 7.66 -3.63 18.30
CA VAL A 16 8.18 -3.57 16.92
C VAL A 16 8.81 -2.21 16.68
N LEU A 17 10.13 -2.20 16.53
CA LEU A 17 10.88 -1.00 16.13
C LEU A 17 10.91 -0.88 14.61
N LEU A 18 10.54 0.30 14.12
CA LEU A 18 10.60 0.63 12.70
C LEU A 18 11.89 1.40 12.39
N LEU A 19 12.62 0.96 11.37
CA LEU A 19 13.79 1.70 10.89
C LEU A 19 13.34 2.86 9.98
N PRO A 20 14.00 4.03 10.05
CA PRO A 20 13.62 5.21 9.28
C PRO A 20 13.66 4.95 7.78
N VAL A 21 12.63 5.43 7.09
CA VAL A 21 12.42 5.32 5.65
C VAL A 21 12.33 6.73 5.07
N ARG A 22 13.04 7.00 3.97
CA ARG A 22 12.97 8.31 3.28
C ARG A 22 12.36 8.14 1.90
N LEU A 23 11.06 8.39 1.77
CA LEU A 23 10.36 8.39 0.48
C LEU A 23 10.70 9.65 -0.32
N PRO A 24 10.66 9.60 -1.67
CA PRO A 24 10.76 10.80 -2.49
C PRO A 24 9.70 11.82 -2.07
N THR A 25 10.09 13.08 -1.90
CA THR A 25 9.22 14.15 -1.42
C THR A 25 8.79 15.13 -2.53
N LYS A 26 9.32 14.94 -3.74
CA LYS A 26 9.06 15.79 -4.91
C LYS A 26 8.61 14.95 -6.10
N GLY A 27 7.73 15.53 -6.92
CA GLY A 27 7.16 14.88 -8.09
C GLY A 27 6.07 13.88 -7.73
N GLN A 28 5.34 13.44 -8.76
CA GLN A 28 4.30 12.43 -8.61
C GLN A 28 4.84 11.06 -8.99
N PHE A 29 4.54 10.06 -8.18
CA PHE A 29 5.00 8.69 -8.36
C PHE A 29 3.97 7.69 -7.82
N ILE A 30 4.15 6.44 -8.20
CA ILE A 30 3.41 5.30 -7.67
C ILE A 30 4.31 4.56 -6.70
N VAL A 31 3.81 4.20 -5.53
CA VAL A 31 4.53 3.30 -4.62
C VAL A 31 4.04 1.88 -4.87
N ALA A 32 4.96 0.98 -5.20
CA ALA A 32 4.67 -0.45 -5.33
C ALA A 32 5.28 -1.19 -4.14
N SER A 33 4.45 -1.64 -3.21
CA SER A 33 4.90 -2.33 -1.99
C SER A 33 4.33 -3.74 -1.95
N ALA A 34 5.07 -4.70 -1.40
CA ALA A 34 4.46 -5.95 -0.99
C ALA A 34 3.46 -5.68 0.15
N HIS A 35 2.33 -6.40 0.17
CA HIS A 35 1.40 -6.36 1.30
C HIS A 35 1.61 -7.57 2.21
N GLN A 36 2.34 -7.44 3.32
CA GLN A 36 2.59 -8.51 4.29
C GLN A 36 1.88 -8.31 5.64
N SER A 37 1.49 -7.07 5.98
CA SER A 37 0.84 -6.72 7.24
C SER A 37 0.06 -5.40 7.17
N PRO A 38 -0.71 -5.04 8.21
CA PRO A 38 -1.26 -3.69 8.33
C PRO A 38 -0.20 -2.61 8.56
N LEU A 39 0.97 -3.01 9.09
CA LEU A 39 2.04 -2.10 9.53
C LEU A 39 2.60 -1.27 8.39
N GLU A 40 2.90 -1.87 7.23
CA GLU A 40 3.43 -1.11 6.11
C GLU A 40 2.43 -0.07 5.58
N THR A 41 1.14 -0.39 5.55
CA THR A 41 0.11 0.53 5.06
C THR A 41 0.05 1.77 5.96
N LEU A 42 0.07 1.58 7.28
CA LEU A 42 0.07 2.68 8.25
C LEU A 42 1.32 3.57 8.09
N ILE A 43 2.49 2.96 7.89
CA ILE A 43 3.74 3.68 7.69
C ILE A 43 3.70 4.48 6.39
N LEU A 44 3.28 3.86 5.28
CA LEU A 44 3.15 4.54 4.01
C LEU A 44 2.18 5.72 4.10
N TYR A 45 1.08 5.59 4.85
CA TYR A 45 0.09 6.66 5.00
C TYR A 45 0.58 7.82 5.85
N ALA A 46 1.52 7.55 6.77
CA ALA A 46 2.10 8.57 7.62
C ALA A 46 3.28 9.31 6.96
N GLU A 47 4.05 8.62 6.13
CA GLU A 47 5.21 9.18 5.45
C GLU A 47 4.87 9.90 4.15
N LEU A 48 3.85 9.42 3.43
CA LEU A 48 3.45 10.00 2.17
C LEU A 48 2.34 11.03 2.36
N ARG A 49 2.41 12.12 1.62
CA ARG A 49 1.33 13.11 1.56
C ARG A 49 0.30 12.73 0.51
N HIS A 50 -0.96 13.04 0.79
CA HIS A 50 -2.09 12.86 -0.12
C HIS A 50 -2.21 11.45 -0.72
N VAL A 51 -1.98 10.42 0.09
CA VAL A 51 -2.03 9.01 -0.36
C VAL A 51 -3.41 8.62 -0.86
N VAL A 52 -3.43 7.81 -1.91
CA VAL A 52 -4.59 7.04 -2.32
C VAL A 52 -4.18 5.58 -2.50
N THR A 53 -5.05 4.66 -2.06
CA THR A 53 -4.84 3.22 -2.15
C THR A 53 -6.13 2.54 -2.56
N VAL A 54 -6.02 1.41 -3.24
CA VAL A 54 -7.16 0.54 -3.56
C VAL A 54 -7.44 -0.39 -2.38
N LEU A 55 -8.64 -0.28 -1.81
CA LEU A 55 -9.08 -0.97 -0.61
C LEU A 55 -10.32 -1.84 -0.88
N LYS A 56 -10.48 -2.88 -0.05
CA LYS A 56 -11.68 -3.73 -0.03
C LYS A 56 -12.92 -2.92 0.35
N LYS A 57 -14.08 -3.12 -0.32
CA LYS A 57 -15.32 -2.39 -0.02
C LYS A 57 -15.77 -2.54 1.43
N GLU A 58 -15.48 -3.68 2.03
CA GLU A 58 -15.86 -4.07 3.39
C GLU A 58 -15.21 -3.14 4.42
N LEU A 59 -14.05 -2.55 4.13
CA LEU A 59 -13.38 -1.63 5.05
C LEU A 59 -14.17 -0.33 5.29
N LYS A 60 -15.17 -0.02 4.45
CA LYS A 60 -16.08 1.11 4.68
C LYS A 60 -16.96 0.92 5.92
N THR A 61 -17.28 -0.32 6.28
CA THR A 61 -18.24 -0.62 7.37
C THR A 61 -17.59 -0.56 8.75
N LEU A 62 -16.25 -0.51 8.83
CA LEU A 62 -15.57 -0.42 10.11
C LEU A 62 -15.79 0.96 10.75
N PRO A 63 -16.26 1.02 12.01
CA PRO A 63 -16.44 2.29 12.69
C PRO A 63 -15.09 2.99 12.88
N MET A 64 -15.08 4.32 12.77
CA MET A 64 -13.90 5.21 12.79
C MET A 64 -12.90 4.99 11.63
N ILE A 65 -12.43 3.76 11.42
CA ILE A 65 -11.48 3.42 10.35
C ILE A 65 -12.11 3.67 8.99
N GLY A 66 -13.31 3.14 8.75
CA GLY A 66 -14.04 3.33 7.49
C GLY A 66 -14.33 4.80 7.22
N MET A 67 -14.75 5.56 8.25
CA MET A 67 -14.95 7.01 8.14
C MET A 67 -13.67 7.75 7.75
N GLY A 68 -12.55 7.42 8.39
CA GLY A 68 -11.24 7.99 8.05
C GLY A 68 -10.81 7.67 6.62
N LEU A 69 -10.95 6.39 6.19
CA LEU A 69 -10.60 5.98 4.83
C LEU A 69 -11.50 6.64 3.77
N MET A 70 -12.78 6.88 4.09
CA MET A 70 -13.69 7.62 3.22
C MET A 70 -13.35 9.12 3.18
N ALA A 71 -13.05 9.74 4.32
CA ALA A 71 -12.64 11.14 4.41
C ALA A 71 -11.33 11.40 3.65
N LEU A 72 -10.40 10.44 3.71
CA LEU A 72 -9.17 10.45 2.90
C LEU A 72 -9.43 10.26 1.41
N LYS A 73 -10.66 9.97 0.97
CA LYS A 73 -11.00 9.65 -0.43
C LYS A 73 -10.08 8.53 -0.93
N MET A 74 -10.15 7.37 -0.30
CA MET A 74 -9.53 6.14 -0.83
C MET A 74 -10.34 5.56 -1.99
N VAL A 75 -9.77 4.62 -2.76
CA VAL A 75 -10.48 3.92 -3.84
C VAL A 75 -10.98 2.59 -3.27
N PHE A 76 -12.26 2.28 -3.42
CA PHE A 76 -12.84 1.07 -2.86
C PHE A 76 -13.33 0.14 -3.96
N VAL A 77 -12.86 -1.10 -3.97
CA VAL A 77 -13.20 -2.09 -4.99
C VAL A 77 -14.10 -3.19 -4.40
N ASP A 78 -15.22 -3.41 -5.08
CA ASP A 78 -16.07 -4.58 -4.89
C ASP A 78 -15.53 -5.73 -5.73
N ARG A 79 -14.81 -6.66 -5.08
CA ARG A 79 -14.13 -7.75 -5.79
C ARG A 79 -15.12 -8.79 -6.37
N ASP A 80 -16.38 -8.77 -5.93
CA ASP A 80 -17.41 -9.70 -6.39
C ASP A 80 -18.00 -9.27 -7.75
N LYS A 81 -17.95 -7.97 -8.07
CA LYS A 81 -18.55 -7.37 -9.27
C LYS A 81 -17.66 -7.41 -10.54
N LYS A 82 -16.70 -8.36 -10.57
CA LYS A 82 -15.85 -8.71 -11.73
C LYS A 82 -15.35 -7.49 -12.54
N ILE A 83 -15.72 -7.38 -13.82
CA ILE A 83 -15.14 -6.44 -14.80
C ILE A 83 -15.60 -5.00 -14.55
N ALA A 84 -16.86 -4.78 -14.17
CA ALA A 84 -17.40 -3.44 -13.94
C ALA A 84 -16.70 -2.76 -12.75
N ALA A 85 -16.47 -3.50 -11.67
CA ALA A 85 -15.71 -3.02 -10.52
C ALA A 85 -14.28 -2.65 -10.90
N LEU A 86 -13.65 -3.46 -11.75
CA LEU A 86 -12.30 -3.18 -12.22
C LEU A 86 -12.23 -1.88 -13.03
N ARG A 87 -13.15 -1.67 -13.98
CA ARG A 87 -13.20 -0.44 -14.78
C ARG A 87 -13.38 0.79 -13.91
N LYS A 88 -14.31 0.74 -12.95
CA LYS A 88 -14.56 1.82 -12.00
C LYS A 88 -13.33 2.11 -11.14
N MET A 89 -12.68 1.07 -10.62
CA MET A 89 -11.46 1.20 -9.82
C MET A 89 -10.35 1.90 -10.60
N VAL A 90 -10.14 1.54 -11.88
CA VAL A 90 -9.14 2.19 -12.74
C VAL A 90 -9.46 3.67 -12.93
N GLN A 91 -10.71 4.00 -13.28
CA GLN A 91 -11.14 5.39 -13.46
C GLN A 91 -10.96 6.24 -12.18
N GLU A 92 -11.31 5.68 -11.02
CA GLU A 92 -11.09 6.36 -9.74
C GLU A 92 -9.60 6.56 -9.45
N CYS A 93 -8.74 5.59 -9.76
CA CYS A 93 -7.29 5.75 -9.60
C CYS A 93 -6.74 6.86 -10.51
N GLU A 94 -7.15 6.90 -11.79
CA GLU A 94 -6.76 7.95 -12.74
C GLU A 94 -7.19 9.34 -12.25
N MET A 95 -8.42 9.47 -11.77
CA MET A 95 -8.94 10.71 -11.21
C MET A 95 -8.11 11.18 -10.02
N ARG A 96 -7.79 10.28 -9.08
CA ARG A 96 -7.01 10.61 -7.88
C ARG A 96 -5.58 10.97 -8.23
N ILE A 97 -4.99 10.32 -9.24
CA ILE A 97 -3.71 10.72 -9.79
C ILE A 97 -3.79 12.13 -10.39
N LYS A 98 -4.83 12.48 -11.14
CA LYS A 98 -4.99 13.86 -11.66
C LYS A 98 -5.12 14.92 -10.56
N GLU A 99 -5.59 14.54 -9.37
CA GLU A 99 -5.58 15.40 -8.17
C GLU A 99 -4.18 15.59 -7.54
N GLY A 100 -3.11 15.07 -8.15
CA GLY A 100 -1.74 15.15 -7.65
C GLY A 100 -1.42 14.17 -6.52
N ARG A 101 -2.23 13.12 -6.37
CA ARG A 101 -2.11 12.17 -5.24
C ARG A 101 -1.08 11.09 -5.51
N THR A 102 -0.47 10.60 -4.43
CA THR A 102 0.47 9.48 -4.47
C THR A 102 -0.32 8.17 -4.39
N LEU A 103 -0.27 7.37 -5.46
CA LEU A 103 -0.95 6.09 -5.50
C LEU A 103 -0.08 4.99 -4.88
N VAL A 104 -0.58 4.31 -3.87
CA VAL A 104 0.03 3.09 -3.30
C VAL A 104 -0.66 1.88 -3.92
N LEU A 105 0.12 1.03 -4.59
CA LEU A 105 -0.31 -0.23 -5.16
C LEU A 105 0.39 -1.39 -4.47
N PHE A 106 -0.38 -2.44 -4.21
CA PHE A 106 0.12 -3.73 -3.77
C PHE A 106 0.03 -4.67 -4.96
N PRO A 107 1.14 -4.98 -5.67
CA PRO A 107 1.15 -5.77 -6.90
C PRO A 107 0.36 -7.06 -6.82
N GLU A 108 0.25 -7.63 -5.62
CA GLU A 108 -0.45 -8.88 -5.34
C GLU A 108 -1.98 -8.76 -5.29
N GLY A 109 -2.48 -7.60 -4.90
CA GLY A 109 -3.90 -7.37 -4.62
C GLY A 109 -4.41 -8.03 -3.33
N THR A 110 -3.60 -8.80 -2.61
CA THR A 110 -3.93 -9.45 -1.33
C THR A 110 -2.74 -9.44 -0.38
N THR A 111 -3.01 -9.55 0.92
CA THR A 111 -1.97 -9.78 1.93
C THR A 111 -1.27 -11.12 1.68
N ARG A 112 0.05 -11.14 1.82
CA ARG A 112 0.92 -12.31 1.69
C ARG A 112 1.44 -12.77 3.04
N ARG A 113 1.70 -14.07 3.13
CA ARG A 113 2.63 -14.59 4.13
C ARG A 113 4.05 -14.18 3.72
N HIS A 114 4.87 -13.85 4.72
CA HIS A 114 6.22 -13.36 4.51
C HIS A 114 7.12 -14.37 3.74
N ASP A 115 6.85 -15.67 3.87
CA ASP A 115 7.59 -16.77 3.25
C ASP A 115 7.19 -17.05 1.79
N ASN A 116 6.13 -16.43 1.28
CA ASN A 116 5.64 -16.71 -0.07
C ASN A 116 6.44 -15.95 -1.14
N THR A 117 7.27 -16.69 -1.87
CA THR A 117 8.10 -16.19 -2.98
C THR A 117 7.35 -16.08 -4.31
N GLU A 118 6.19 -16.73 -4.46
CA GLU A 118 5.44 -16.68 -5.71
C GLU A 118 4.74 -15.33 -5.87
N SER A 119 5.21 -14.55 -6.87
CA SER A 119 4.63 -13.24 -7.17
C SER A 119 3.86 -13.15 -8.46
N ARG A 120 2.53 -13.03 -8.34
CA ARG A 120 1.65 -12.73 -9.48
C ARG A 120 1.15 -11.30 -9.42
N LEU A 121 1.49 -10.53 -10.46
CA LEU A 121 0.90 -9.21 -10.68
C LEU A 121 -0.61 -9.33 -10.90
N HIS A 122 -1.37 -8.72 -10.00
CA HIS A 122 -2.82 -8.65 -10.02
C HIS A 122 -3.29 -7.87 -11.24
N ARG A 123 -4.28 -8.41 -11.96
CA ARG A 123 -4.78 -7.83 -13.23
C ARG A 123 -5.22 -6.38 -13.06
N GLY A 124 -5.81 -6.04 -11.92
CA GLY A 124 -6.25 -4.67 -11.67
C GLY A 124 -5.11 -3.70 -11.43
N VAL A 125 -4.02 -4.14 -10.80
CA VAL A 125 -2.82 -3.31 -10.64
C VAL A 125 -2.18 -3.05 -12.00
N ALA A 126 -2.06 -4.10 -12.82
CA ALA A 126 -1.56 -3.97 -14.19
C ALA A 126 -2.42 -3.02 -15.05
N ALA A 127 -3.75 -3.07 -14.89
CA ALA A 127 -4.68 -2.20 -15.62
C ALA A 127 -4.59 -0.73 -15.19
N VAL A 128 -4.36 -0.45 -13.90
CA VAL A 128 -4.10 0.92 -13.44
C VAL A 128 -2.76 1.40 -13.99
N TYR A 129 -1.71 0.58 -13.86
CA TYR A 129 -0.37 0.94 -14.30
C TYR A 129 -0.29 1.23 -15.81
N SER A 130 -1.02 0.48 -16.65
CA SER A 130 -1.03 0.73 -18.10
C SER A 130 -1.75 2.01 -18.52
N LYS A 131 -2.47 2.67 -17.61
CA LYS A 131 -3.18 3.93 -17.87
C LYS A 131 -2.43 5.17 -17.39
N VAL A 132 -1.33 4.99 -16.66
CA VAL A 132 -0.65 6.07 -15.96
C VAL A 132 0.82 6.11 -16.34
N SER A 133 1.32 7.29 -16.69
CA SER A 133 2.71 7.50 -17.09
C SER A 133 3.51 8.07 -15.92
N LEU A 134 3.53 7.35 -14.79
CA LEU A 134 4.24 7.76 -13.58
C LEU A 134 5.38 6.81 -13.25
N PRO A 135 6.48 7.32 -12.67
CA PRO A 135 7.55 6.46 -12.14
C PRO A 135 7.03 5.62 -10.97
N VAL A 136 7.55 4.40 -10.86
CA VAL A 136 7.20 3.46 -9.79
C VAL A 136 8.34 3.37 -8.80
N VAL A 137 8.07 3.58 -7.52
CA VAL A 137 9.02 3.47 -6.42
C VAL A 137 8.74 2.15 -5.70
N PRO A 138 9.59 1.12 -5.87
CA PRO A 138 9.38 -0.16 -5.22
C PRO A 138 9.76 -0.09 -3.73
N VAL A 139 8.98 -0.76 -2.89
CA VAL A 139 9.21 -0.88 -1.45
C VAL A 139 9.28 -2.34 -1.06
N VAL A 140 10.39 -2.72 -0.43
CA VAL A 140 10.65 -4.07 0.07
C VAL A 140 10.61 -4.05 1.59
N LEU A 141 10.03 -5.08 2.20
CA LEU A 141 9.74 -5.10 3.63
C LEU A 141 9.64 -6.52 4.19
N ASP A 142 9.80 -6.63 5.51
CA ASP A 142 9.67 -7.87 6.28
C ASP A 142 8.66 -7.78 7.43
N THR A 143 7.73 -6.82 7.36
CA THR A 143 6.72 -6.55 8.40
C THR A 143 5.84 -7.76 8.72
N GLY A 144 5.62 -8.66 7.75
CA GLY A 144 4.85 -9.90 7.95
C GLY A 144 5.48 -10.88 8.95
N ARG A 145 6.76 -10.73 9.29
CA ARG A 145 7.39 -11.51 10.38
C ARG A 145 6.85 -11.13 11.75
N TYR A 146 6.36 -9.91 11.89
CA TYR A 146 6.00 -9.29 13.17
C TYR A 146 4.50 -9.12 13.34
N TRP A 147 3.77 -8.85 12.26
CA TRP A 147 2.30 -8.75 12.29
C TRP A 147 1.68 -9.39 11.04
N PRO A 148 1.73 -10.72 10.88
CA PRO A 148 1.15 -11.37 9.71
C PRO A 148 -0.37 -11.17 9.66
N GLY A 149 -0.94 -11.09 8.45
CA GLY A 149 -2.39 -11.10 8.26
C GLY A 149 -3.02 -9.70 8.25
N ASP A 150 -4.19 -9.58 8.86
CA ASP A 150 -4.99 -8.36 8.85
C ASP A 150 -4.90 -7.57 10.16
N ILE A 151 -5.59 -6.43 10.20
CA ILE A 151 -5.61 -5.50 11.34
C ILE A 151 -6.18 -6.10 12.63
N PHE A 152 -6.96 -7.18 12.52
CA PHE A 152 -7.55 -7.88 13.66
C PHE A 152 -6.64 -8.99 14.19
N THR A 153 -5.54 -9.30 13.50
CA THR A 153 -4.64 -10.36 13.93
C THR A 153 -3.93 -9.99 15.24
N LEU A 154 -4.16 -10.81 16.28
CA LEU A 154 -3.59 -10.61 17.63
C LEU A 154 -2.19 -11.20 17.79
N SER A 155 -1.82 -12.17 16.95
CA SER A 155 -0.51 -12.83 16.98
C SER A 155 0.59 -11.89 16.46
N LYS A 156 1.11 -11.06 17.36
CA LYS A 156 2.17 -10.08 17.09
C LYS A 156 3.46 -10.54 17.73
N LYS A 157 4.56 -10.50 16.98
CA LYS A 157 5.90 -10.82 17.46
C LYS A 157 6.70 -9.53 17.61
N LYS A 158 7.48 -9.44 18.70
CA LYS A 158 8.42 -8.34 18.91
C LYS A 158 9.59 -8.43 17.93
N GLY A 159 10.19 -7.31 17.58
CA GLY A 159 11.44 -7.25 16.82
C GLY A 159 11.64 -5.96 16.04
N LYS A 160 12.39 -6.02 14.94
CA LYS A 160 12.77 -4.85 14.14
C LYS A 160 12.31 -5.04 12.70
N ALA A 161 11.23 -4.37 12.32
CA ALA A 161 10.78 -4.41 10.93
C ALA A 161 11.63 -3.48 10.07
N LYS A 162 12.09 -3.99 8.95
CA LYS A 162 12.87 -3.28 7.94
C LYS A 162 11.97 -2.96 6.76
N ILE A 163 12.06 -1.72 6.32
CA ILE A 163 11.44 -1.25 5.09
C ILE A 163 12.54 -0.57 4.29
N LYS A 164 12.70 -0.99 3.04
CA LYS A 164 13.71 -0.49 2.11
C LYS A 164 13.01 0.03 0.87
N ILE A 165 13.33 1.26 0.49
CA ILE A 165 12.91 1.82 -0.79
C ILE A 165 13.98 1.52 -1.83
N LEU A 166 13.54 1.10 -3.01
CA LEU A 166 14.41 0.87 -4.16
C LEU A 166 14.39 2.07 -5.11
N PRO A 167 15.40 2.19 -6.00
CA PRO A 167 15.40 3.22 -7.03
C PRO A 167 14.11 3.22 -7.84
N ALA A 168 13.68 4.42 -8.25
CA ALA A 168 12.48 4.58 -9.05
C ALA A 168 12.67 3.95 -10.43
N ILE A 169 11.65 3.24 -10.88
CA ILE A 169 11.55 2.63 -12.20
C ILE A 169 10.80 3.62 -13.11
N ALA A 170 11.38 3.91 -14.27
CA ALA A 170 10.76 4.79 -15.27
C ALA A 170 9.41 4.23 -15.76
N PRO A 171 8.46 5.09 -16.19
CA PRO A 171 7.20 4.62 -16.77
C PRO A 171 7.43 3.82 -18.06
N GLY A 172 6.44 3.01 -18.44
CA GLY A 172 6.43 2.29 -19.73
C GLY A 172 6.95 0.85 -19.68
N TRP A 173 7.22 0.31 -18.50
CA TRP A 173 7.55 -1.12 -18.36
C TRP A 173 6.30 -1.96 -18.67
N THR A 174 6.48 -3.10 -19.33
CA THR A 174 5.40 -4.03 -19.65
C THR A 174 5.43 -5.24 -18.72
N ARG A 175 4.37 -6.04 -18.72
CA ARG A 175 4.32 -7.30 -17.95
C ARG A 175 5.45 -8.28 -18.30
N LYS A 176 6.09 -8.14 -19.47
CA LYS A 176 7.24 -8.96 -19.90
C LYS A 176 8.58 -8.45 -19.37
N SER A 177 8.64 -7.20 -18.92
CA SER A 177 9.87 -6.56 -18.42
C SER A 177 9.94 -6.50 -16.89
N LEU A 178 8.90 -6.96 -16.19
CA LEU A 178 8.81 -7.06 -14.73
C LEU A 178 8.89 -8.53 -14.30
#